data_AF-A0A397E4M3-F1
#
_entry.id   AF-A0A397E4M3-F1
#
_cell.length_a   1.000
_cell.length_b   1.000
_cell.length_c   1.000
_cell.angle_alpha   90.00
_cell.angle_beta   90.00
_cell.angle_gamma   90.00
#
_symmetry.space_group_name_H-M   'P 1'
#
loop_
_entity.id
_entity.type
_entity.pdbx_description
1 polymer ?
#
loop_
_entity_poly.entity_id
_entity_poly.type
_entity_poly.pdbx_seq_one_letter_code
_entity_poly.pdbx_strand_id
1 'polypeptide(L)'
;APVDDDDPGHAQAQPSKRRSKPVLPRKFPTAEKRLTPRKDFSAIYMDVQSQATQLEREKFECMKAKYKDERATAAALNIRQARASLVEKLVASGVVDPETIRELVSIAFEQD
;
A
#
# COMPACT_ATOMS: atom_id res chain seq x y z
N ALA A 1 86.23 -61.31 -37.91
CA ALA A 1 87.13 -60.24 -37.44
C ALA A 1 87.20 -59.18 -38.55
N PRO A 2 87.15 -57.88 -38.22
CA PRO A 2 85.90 -57.12 -38.19
C PRO A 2 86.06 -55.66 -38.71
N VAL A 3 84.96 -54.92 -38.79
CA VAL A 3 84.76 -53.51 -38.37
C VAL A 3 83.23 -53.27 -38.50
N ASP A 4 82.39 -53.15 -37.47
CA ASP A 4 82.35 -52.21 -36.33
C ASP A 4 82.62 -50.76 -36.75
N ASP A 5 81.59 -49.91 -36.66
CA ASP A 5 81.59 -48.66 -35.88
C ASP A 5 80.37 -47.76 -36.26
N ASP A 6 79.39 -47.78 -35.35
CA ASP A 6 78.64 -46.66 -34.74
C ASP A 6 77.96 -45.51 -35.56
N ASP A 7 76.62 -45.49 -35.44
CA ASP A 7 75.71 -44.31 -35.31
C ASP A 7 76.06 -43.53 -34.00
N PRO A 8 75.70 -42.24 -33.69
CA PRO A 8 74.71 -41.33 -34.30
C PRO A 8 75.08 -39.84 -34.40
N GLY A 9 74.61 -39.17 -35.45
CA GLY A 9 74.70 -37.71 -35.62
C GLY A 9 73.37 -37.00 -35.42
N HIS A 10 73.00 -36.70 -34.18
CA HIS A 10 71.87 -35.84 -33.81
C HIS A 10 71.92 -34.47 -34.53
N ALA A 11 71.06 -34.25 -35.52
CA ALA A 11 70.75 -32.91 -36.03
C ALA A 11 69.34 -32.51 -35.57
N GLN A 12 69.22 -32.15 -34.28
CA GLN A 12 68.03 -31.53 -33.74
C GLN A 12 67.95 -30.10 -34.29
N ALA A 13 67.15 -29.88 -35.35
CA ALA A 13 66.85 -28.56 -35.85
C ALA A 13 66.14 -27.73 -34.76
N GLN A 14 66.85 -26.77 -34.17
CA GLN A 14 66.33 -25.82 -33.20
C GLN A 14 65.34 -24.87 -33.90
N PRO A 15 64.04 -24.84 -33.53
CA PRO A 15 63.13 -23.86 -34.09
C PRO A 15 63.43 -22.48 -33.50
N SER A 16 63.81 -21.56 -34.39
CA SER A 16 64.00 -20.13 -34.21
C SER A 16 63.06 -19.51 -33.16
N LYS A 17 63.61 -18.74 -32.21
CA LYS A 17 62.87 -17.88 -31.27
C LYS A 17 62.03 -16.86 -32.07
N ARG A 18 60.79 -17.18 -32.37
CA ARG A 18 59.81 -16.22 -32.90
C ARG A 18 59.50 -15.22 -31.80
N ARG A 19 59.78 -13.93 -32.04
CA ARG A 19 59.33 -12.83 -31.18
C ARG A 19 57.81 -12.92 -31.02
N SER A 20 57.34 -13.25 -29.82
CA SER A 20 55.91 -13.25 -29.50
C SER A 20 55.39 -11.81 -29.56
N LYS A 21 54.27 -11.60 -30.26
CA LYS A 21 53.58 -10.31 -30.29
C LYS A 21 52.98 -10.05 -28.89
N PRO A 22 53.03 -8.81 -28.36
CA PRO A 22 52.40 -8.49 -27.09
C PRO A 22 50.90 -8.77 -27.17
N VAL A 23 50.40 -9.68 -26.32
CA VAL A 23 48.97 -9.92 -26.17
C VAL A 23 48.43 -8.82 -25.27
N LEU A 24 47.73 -7.84 -25.86
CA LEU A 24 47.04 -6.81 -25.09
C LEU A 24 45.91 -7.45 -24.28
N PRO A 25 45.80 -7.18 -22.96
CA PRO A 25 44.71 -7.71 -22.15
C PRO A 25 43.37 -7.22 -22.68
N ARG A 26 42.48 -8.16 -23.01
CA ARG A 26 41.10 -7.86 -23.42
C ARG A 26 40.39 -7.16 -22.26
N LYS A 27 40.09 -5.87 -22.41
CA LYS A 27 39.27 -5.10 -21.46
C LYS A 27 37.80 -5.47 -21.70
N PHE A 28 37.15 -6.08 -20.72
CA PHE A 28 35.71 -6.30 -20.74
C PHE A 28 34.99 -4.99 -20.41
N PRO A 29 33.86 -4.68 -21.07
CA PRO A 29 33.04 -3.52 -20.71
C PRO A 29 32.65 -3.57 -19.24
N THR A 30 32.68 -2.43 -18.56
CA THR A 30 32.21 -2.30 -17.19
C THR A 30 30.71 -2.60 -17.14
N ALA A 31 30.27 -3.37 -16.15
CA ALA A 31 28.87 -3.76 -16.01
C ALA A 31 27.96 -2.53 -15.93
N GLU A 32 27.04 -2.38 -16.90
CA GLU A 32 25.99 -1.37 -16.85
C GLU A 32 25.15 -1.53 -15.57
N LYS A 33 24.76 -0.40 -14.96
CA LYS A 33 23.84 -0.39 -13.82
C LYS A 33 22.51 -1.00 -14.26
N ARG A 34 22.17 -2.17 -13.71
CA ARG A 34 20.93 -2.87 -14.04
C ARG A 34 19.73 -2.03 -13.57
N LEU A 35 18.85 -1.69 -14.49
CA LEU A 35 17.55 -1.10 -14.16
C LEU A 35 16.76 -2.09 -13.30
N THR A 36 15.95 -1.57 -12.36
CA THR A 36 15.00 -2.40 -11.61
C THR A 36 14.08 -3.14 -12.59
N PRO A 37 13.85 -4.45 -12.41
CA PRO A 37 12.93 -5.20 -13.27
C PRO A 37 11.57 -4.50 -13.35
N ARG A 38 11.06 -4.34 -14.57
CA ARG A 38 9.73 -3.77 -14.81
C ARG A 38 8.71 -4.77 -14.27
N LYS A 39 7.68 -4.29 -13.56
CA LYS A 39 6.55 -5.12 -13.13
C LYS A 39 5.95 -5.80 -14.36
N ASP A 40 5.76 -7.11 -14.28
CA ASP A 40 5.05 -7.86 -15.30
C ASP A 40 3.54 -7.61 -15.24
N PHE A 41 2.82 -8.02 -16.28
CA PHE A 41 1.37 -7.81 -16.38
C PHE A 41 0.60 -8.46 -15.22
N SER A 42 1.10 -9.57 -14.68
CA SER A 42 0.52 -10.25 -13.51
C SER A 42 0.62 -9.43 -12.24
N ALA A 43 1.76 -8.82 -11.96
CA ALA A 43 1.92 -7.94 -10.80
C ALA A 43 1.00 -6.72 -10.90
N ILE A 44 0.88 -6.14 -12.10
CA ILE A 44 -0.04 -5.02 -12.34
C ILE A 44 -1.49 -5.46 -12.09
N TYR A 45 -1.89 -6.62 -12.61
CA TYR A 45 -3.24 -7.14 -12.40
C TYR A 45 -3.55 -7.33 -10.91
N MET A 46 -2.62 -7.93 -10.15
CA MET A 46 -2.81 -8.15 -8.71
C MET A 46 -2.94 -6.84 -7.93
N ASP A 47 -2.10 -5.85 -8.25
CA ASP A 47 -2.16 -4.53 -7.62
C ASP A 47 -3.51 -3.85 -7.90
N VAL A 48 -4.03 -3.94 -9.13
CA VAL A 48 -5.33 -3.38 -9.52
C VAL A 48 -6.48 -4.10 -8.81
N GLN A 49 -6.45 -5.43 -8.72
CA GLN A 49 -7.48 -6.20 -8.01
C GLN A 49 -7.49 -5.89 -6.51
N SER A 50 -6.30 -5.74 -5.91
CA SER A 50 -6.16 -5.36 -4.51
C SER A 50 -6.74 -3.96 -4.25
N GLN A 51 -6.41 -2.99 -5.10
CA GLN A 51 -6.95 -1.63 -5.02
C GLN A 51 -8.47 -1.60 -5.21
N ALA A 52 -9.01 -2.36 -6.17
CA ALA A 52 -10.45 -2.46 -6.38
C ALA A 52 -11.16 -3.00 -5.13
N THR A 53 -10.61 -4.06 -4.53
CA THR A 53 -11.14 -4.65 -3.29
C THR A 53 -11.09 -3.66 -2.12
N GLN A 54 -9.99 -2.91 -1.99
CA GLN A 54 -9.85 -1.90 -0.96
C GLN A 54 -10.88 -0.77 -1.12
N LEU A 55 -11.05 -0.28 -2.35
CA LEU A 55 -12.00 0.77 -2.67
C LEU A 55 -13.45 0.35 -2.35
N GLU A 56 -13.83 -0.90 -2.62
CA GLU A 56 -15.15 -1.43 -2.28
C GLU A 56 -15.40 -1.43 -0.77
N ARG A 57 -14.39 -1.81 0.04
CA ARG A 57 -14.47 -1.78 1.50
C ARG A 57 -14.61 -0.35 2.03
N GLU A 58 -13.80 0.57 1.51
CA GLU A 58 -13.87 1.99 1.89
C GLU A 58 -15.24 2.59 1.54
N LYS A 59 -15.80 2.25 0.38
CA LYS A 59 -17.15 2.66 -0.02
C LYS A 59 -18.21 2.13 0.95
N PHE A 60 -18.11 0.86 1.36
CA PHE A 60 -19.04 0.27 2.32
C PHE A 60 -18.97 0.96 3.69
N GLU A 61 -17.78 1.17 4.23
CA GLU A 61 -17.60 1.85 5.53
C GLU A 61 -18.07 3.31 5.47
N CYS A 62 -17.82 4.02 4.37
CA CYS A 62 -18.33 5.38 4.17
C CYS A 62 -19.87 5.41 4.19
N MET A 63 -20.53 4.51 3.46
CA MET A 63 -21.98 4.43 3.44
C MET A 63 -22.56 4.06 4.82
N LYS A 64 -21.94 3.14 5.53
CA LYS A 64 -22.31 2.76 6.89
C LYS A 64 -22.15 3.92 7.87
N ALA A 65 -21.09 4.72 7.75
CA ALA A 65 -20.91 5.92 8.56
C ALA A 65 -22.02 6.95 8.29
N LYS A 66 -22.36 7.21 7.02
CA LYS A 66 -23.48 8.08 6.65
C LYS A 66 -24.81 7.60 7.23
N TYR A 67 -25.13 6.32 7.12
CA TYR A 67 -26.35 5.76 7.68
C TYR A 67 -26.42 5.91 9.21
N LYS A 68 -25.29 5.76 9.91
CA LYS A 68 -25.21 5.99 11.36
C LYS A 68 -25.47 7.46 11.71
N ASP A 69 -24.89 8.38 10.94
CA ASP A 69 -25.06 9.82 11.13
C ASP A 69 -26.51 10.28 10.84
N GLU A 70 -27.10 9.81 9.75
CA GLU A 70 -28.51 10.04 9.42
C GLU A 70 -29.44 9.50 10.52
N ARG A 71 -29.16 8.29 11.02
CA ARG A 71 -29.92 7.69 12.13
C ARG A 71 -29.76 8.48 13.43
N ALA A 72 -28.55 8.91 13.77
CA ALA A 72 -28.29 9.73 14.95
C ALA A 72 -29.02 11.08 14.86
N THR A 73 -28.95 11.72 13.69
CA THR A 73 -29.64 12.98 13.39
C THR A 73 -31.16 12.81 13.50
N ALA A 74 -31.72 11.75 12.90
CA ALA A 74 -33.15 11.46 12.99
C ALA A 74 -33.60 11.19 14.43
N ALA A 75 -32.80 10.46 15.22
CA ALA A 75 -33.09 10.21 16.64
C ALA A 75 -33.07 11.52 17.44
N ALA A 76 -32.08 12.39 17.21
CA ALA A 76 -31.99 13.70 17.86
C ALA A 76 -33.20 14.59 17.54
N LEU A 77 -33.64 14.61 16.28
CA LEU A 77 -34.85 15.34 15.87
C LEU A 77 -36.11 14.79 16.54
N ASN A 78 -36.24 13.46 16.62
CA ASN A 78 -37.38 12.82 17.29
C ASN A 78 -37.45 13.20 18.78
N ILE A 79 -36.31 13.16 19.49
CA ILE A 79 -36.23 13.58 20.89
C ILE A 79 -36.59 15.06 21.05
N ARG A 80 -36.07 15.94 20.18
CA ARG A 80 -36.41 17.38 20.19
C ARG A 80 -37.91 17.61 19.98
N GLN A 81 -38.52 16.89 19.04
CA GLN A 81 -39.96 16.98 18.80
C GLN A 81 -40.79 16.48 19.99
N ALA A 82 -40.40 15.35 20.58
CA ALA A 82 -41.06 14.81 21.77
C ALA A 82 -40.96 15.78 22.96
N ARG A 83 -39.79 16.41 23.17
CA ARG A 83 -39.59 17.45 24.18
C ARG A 83 -40.50 18.64 23.95
N ALA A 84 -40.58 19.15 22.71
CA ALA A 84 -41.45 20.27 22.38
C ALA A 84 -42.93 19.94 22.65
N SER A 85 -43.38 18.75 22.25
CA SER A 85 -44.75 18.30 22.51
C SER A 85 -45.06 18.12 24.00
N LEU A 86 -44.10 17.65 24.80
CA LEU A 86 -44.24 17.55 26.24
C LEU A 86 -44.41 18.93 26.89
N VAL A 87 -43.56 19.90 26.52
CA VAL A 87 -43.63 21.28 27.00
C VAL A 87 -44.99 21.89 26.65
N GLU A 88 -45.46 21.73 25.42
CA GLU A 88 -46.76 22.23 24.97
C GLU A 88 -47.91 21.69 25.83
N LYS A 89 -47.92 20.37 26.09
CA LYS A 89 -48.94 19.73 26.95
C LYS A 89 -48.87 20.20 28.40
N LEU A 90 -47.67 20.38 28.95
CA LEU A 90 -47.48 20.88 30.31
C LEU A 90 -47.99 22.30 30.46
N VAL A 91 -47.65 23.18 29.52
CA VAL A 91 -48.13 24.57 29.48
C VAL A 91 -49.66 24.59 29.33
N ALA A 92 -50.22 23.80 28.42
CA ALA A 92 -51.67 23.70 28.22
C ALA A 92 -52.41 23.16 29.46
N SER A 93 -51.76 22.35 30.30
CA SER A 93 -52.36 21.84 31.54
C SER A 93 -52.59 22.94 32.58
N GLY A 94 -51.82 24.03 32.55
CA GLY A 94 -51.89 25.13 33.51
C GLY A 94 -51.52 24.74 34.96
N VAL A 95 -51.05 23.52 35.20
CA VAL A 95 -50.76 22.98 36.53
C VAL A 95 -49.42 23.49 37.09
N VAL A 96 -48.47 23.78 36.19
CA VAL A 96 -47.10 24.15 36.55
C VAL A 96 -46.75 25.47 35.87
N ASP A 97 -46.04 26.34 36.59
CA ASP A 97 -45.59 27.62 36.08
C ASP A 97 -44.61 27.44 34.89
N PRO A 98 -44.70 28.26 33.82
CA PRO A 98 -43.86 28.13 32.63
C PRO A 98 -42.35 28.24 32.89
N GLU A 99 -41.92 28.97 33.93
CA GLU A 99 -40.51 29.10 34.31
C GLU A 99 -40.04 27.78 34.93
N THR A 100 -40.84 27.19 35.83
CA THR A 100 -40.55 25.88 36.42
C THR A 100 -40.53 24.76 35.38
N ILE A 101 -41.44 24.79 34.40
CA ILE A 101 -41.43 23.83 33.27
C ILE A 101 -40.11 23.94 32.50
N ARG A 102 -39.64 25.15 32.20
CA ARG A 102 -38.38 25.37 31.46
C ARG A 102 -37.15 24.91 32.23
N GLU A 103 -37.12 25.12 33.54
CA GLU A 103 -36.04 24.65 34.42
C GLU A 103 -35.98 23.11 34.44
N LEU A 104 -37.10 22.45 34.74
CA LEU A 104 -37.18 20.98 34.78
C LEU A 104 -36.79 20.34 33.45
N VAL A 105 -37.22 20.95 32.34
CA VAL A 105 -36.89 20.47 30.99
C VAL A 105 -35.41 20.68 30.66
N SER A 106 -34.77 21.73 31.19
CA SER A 106 -33.33 21.95 31.01
C SER A 106 -32.49 21.00 31.86
N ILE A 107 -32.98 20.58 33.03
CA ILE A 107 -32.33 19.57 33.89
C ILE A 107 -32.47 18.17 33.28
N ALA A 108 -33.66 17.80 32.82
CA ALA A 108 -33.97 16.46 32.31
C ALA A 108 -33.36 16.19 30.92
N PHE A 109 -33.16 17.24 30.13
CA PHE A 109 -32.57 17.18 28.81
C PHE A 109 -31.38 18.13 28.76
N GLU A 110 -30.21 17.62 29.15
CA GLU A 110 -28.92 18.30 29.04
C GLU A 110 -28.77 18.89 27.63
N GLN A 111 -28.43 20.18 27.54
CA GLN A 111 -28.19 20.83 26.25
C GLN A 111 -26.71 20.67 25.90
N ASP A 112 -26.39 19.67 25.08
CA ASP A 112 -25.12 19.61 24.34
C ASP A 112 -24.99 20.77 23.33
#